data_AF-A0AAT9HI51-F1
#
_entry.id   AF-A0AAT9HI51-F1
#
_cell.length_a   1.000
_cell.length_b   1.000
_cell.length_c   1.000
_cell.angle_alpha   90.00
_cell.angle_beta   90.00
_cell.angle_gamma   90.00
#
_symmetry.space_group_name_H-M   'P 1'
#
loop_
_entity.id
_entity.type
_entity.pdbx_description
1 polymer ?
#
loop_
_entity_poly.entity_id
_entity_poly.type
_entity_poly.pdbx_seq_one_letter_code
_entity_poly.pdbx_strand_id
1 'polypeptide(L)' 'MVLYLYDGGVLGADDLGAIRLQESELLSWRLVPREELTGYLRGSLGRRALAALDVLADGSGTAELEDGHRVH' A
#
# COMPACT_ATOMS: atom_id res chain seq x y z
N MET A 1 -12.66 -5.39 -13.55
CA MET A 1 -12.78 -4.64 -12.26
C MET A 1 -11.68 -3.61 -12.22
N VAL A 2 -11.98 -2.35 -11.93
CA VAL A 2 -10.98 -1.27 -11.81
C VAL A 2 -10.75 -1.00 -10.32
N LEU A 3 -9.49 -0.91 -9.89
CA LEU A 3 -9.09 -0.58 -8.52
C LEU A 3 -8.18 0.64 -8.57
N TYR A 4 -8.52 1.68 -7.82
CA TYR A 4 -7.67 2.85 -7.65
C TYR A 4 -6.93 2.73 -6.33
N LEU A 5 -5.59 2.75 -6.39
CA LEU A 5 -4.73 2.82 -5.22
C LEU A 5 -4.09 4.20 -5.21
N TYR A 6 -4.33 4.96 -4.15
CA TYR A 6 -3.77 6.28 -3.95
C TYR A 6 -2.65 6.18 -2.93
N ASP A 7 -1.52 6.79 -3.24
CA ASP A 7 -0.51 7.06 -2.23
C ASP A 7 -0.95 8.29 -1.43
N GLY A 8 -1.11 8.11 -0.11
CA GLY A 8 -1.44 9.18 0.83
C GLY A 8 -0.22 9.96 1.32
N GLY A 9 0.98 9.60 0.86
CA GLY A 9 2.24 10.11 1.36
C GLY A 9 2.76 9.33 2.58
N VAL A 10 3.97 9.66 3.01
CA VAL A 10 4.62 9.04 4.18
C VAL A 10 4.30 9.86 5.42
N LEU A 11 3.68 9.22 6.42
CA LEU A 11 3.41 9.85 7.72
C LEU A 11 4.68 9.97 8.54
N GLY A 12 4.91 11.13 9.15
CA GLY A 12 5.93 11.31 10.18
C GLY A 12 5.55 10.59 11.47
N ALA A 13 6.49 10.52 12.42
CA ALA A 13 6.24 9.88 13.72
C ALA A 13 5.07 10.54 14.48
N ASP A 14 4.99 11.88 14.45
CA ASP A 14 3.93 12.63 15.12
C ASP A 14 2.57 12.39 14.47
N ASP A 15 2.50 12.41 13.14
CA ASP A 15 1.26 12.15 12.39
C ASP A 15 0.77 10.72 12.60
N LEU A 16 1.69 9.75 12.60
CA LEU A 16 1.39 8.36 12.90
C LEU A 16 0.86 8.20 14.33
N GLY A 17 1.46 8.90 15.30
CA GLY A 17 1.01 8.91 16.69
C GLY A 17 -0.34 9.59 16.92
N ALA A 18 -0.76 10.46 15.99
CA ALA A 18 -2.05 11.13 16.03
C ALA A 18 -3.21 10.23 15.54
N ILE A 19 -2.93 9.10 14.88
CA ILE A 19 -3.97 8.18 14.41
C ILE A 19 -4.75 7.59 15.59
N ARG A 20 -6.07 7.74 15.57
CA ARG A 20 -7.00 7.15 16.55
C ARG A 20 -7.86 6.10 15.86
N LEU A 21 -7.61 4.84 16.19
CA LEU A 21 -8.35 3.70 15.63
C LEU A 21 -9.54 3.38 16.52
N GLN A 22 -10.69 3.15 15.90
CA GLN A 22 -11.89 2.72 16.61
C GLN A 22 -11.80 1.22 16.91
N GLU A 23 -11.75 0.85 18.19
CA GLU A 23 -11.58 -0.54 18.62
C GLU A 23 -12.72 -1.46 18.16
N SER A 24 -13.94 -0.93 17.99
CA SER A 24 -15.08 -1.69 17.48
C SER A 24 -15.01 -2.01 15.98
N GLU A 25 -14.20 -1.27 15.22
CA GLU A 25 -14.07 -1.44 13.77
C GLU A 25 -12.77 -2.16 13.38
N LEU A 26 -11.71 -1.99 14.17
CA LEU A 26 -10.39 -2.54 13.87
C LEU A 26 -9.78 -3.22 15.10
N LEU A 27 -9.71 -4.56 15.04
CA LEU A 27 -9.21 -5.38 16.16
C LEU A 27 -7.70 -5.24 16.40
N SER A 28 -6.92 -5.02 15.34
CA SER A 28 -5.47 -4.84 15.44
C SER A 28 -4.91 -4.22 14.16
N TRP A 29 -3.75 -3.61 14.29
CA TRP A 29 -2.98 -3.07 13.17
C TRP A 29 -1.49 -3.22 13.48
N ARG A 30 -0.67 -3.18 12.43
CA ARG A 30 0.78 -3.16 12.55
C ARG A 30 1.40 -2.49 11.33
N LEU A 31 2.59 -1.93 11.50
CA LEU A 31 3.47 -1.62 10.40
C LEU A 31 4.14 -2.90 9.91
N VAL A 32 4.28 -3.04 8.61
CA VAL A 32 4.84 -4.22 7.94
C VAL A 32 5.98 -3.74 7.03
N PRO A 33 7.19 -4.33 7.13
CA PRO A 33 8.26 -4.07 6.17
C PRO A 33 7.81 -4.39 4.75
N ARG A 34 8.31 -3.63 3.77
CA ARG A 34 7.93 -3.77 2.36
C ARG A 34 8.08 -5.22 1.87
N GLU A 35 9.14 -5.87 2.31
CA GLU A 35 9.56 -7.22 1.89
C GLU A 35 8.59 -8.30 2.39
N GLU A 36 7.87 -8.03 3.48
CA GLU A 36 6.91 -8.96 4.09
C GLU A 36 5.48 -8.75 3.57
N LEU A 37 5.21 -7.67 2.85
CA LEU A 37 3.87 -7.19 2.51
C LEU A 37 3.02 -8.25 1.76
N THR A 38 3.65 -9.03 0.87
CA THR A 38 2.98 -10.08 0.09
C THR A 38 2.56 -11.28 0.92
N GLY A 39 3.11 -11.45 2.13
CA GLY A 39 2.64 -12.44 3.11
C GLY A 39 1.30 -12.07 3.74
N TYR A 40 0.96 -10.78 3.78
CA TYR A 40 -0.28 -10.27 4.39
C TYR A 40 -1.37 -9.92 3.35
N LEU A 41 -0.99 -9.69 2.09
CA LEU A 41 -1.90 -9.34 1.01
C LEU A 41 -2.11 -10.50 0.04
N ARG A 42 -3.38 -10.80 -0.26
CA ARG A 42 -3.72 -11.93 -1.13
C ARG A 42 -3.49 -11.64 -2.61
N GLY A 43 -2.79 -12.55 -3.29
CA GLY A 43 -2.75 -12.64 -4.76
C GLY A 43 -2.29 -11.35 -5.44
N SER A 44 -3.10 -10.85 -6.38
CA SER A 44 -2.78 -9.66 -7.17
C SER A 44 -2.72 -8.37 -6.34
N LEU A 45 -3.33 -8.32 -5.15
CA LEU A 45 -3.30 -7.14 -4.30
C LEU A 45 -1.88 -6.86 -3.78
N GLY A 46 -1.13 -7.90 -3.42
CA GLY A 46 0.27 -7.76 -3.01
C GLY A 46 1.13 -7.16 -4.12
N ARG A 47 0.96 -7.64 -5.36
CA ARG A 47 1.69 -7.12 -6.52
C ARG A 47 1.35 -5.66 -6.82
N ARG A 48 0.06 -5.29 -6.75
CA ARG A 48 -0.39 -3.90 -6.95
C ARG A 48 0.19 -2.95 -5.91
N ALA A 49 0.21 -3.37 -4.65
CA ALA A 49 0.77 -2.57 -3.56
C ALA A 49 2.29 -2.36 -3.76
N LEU A 50 3.03 -3.42 -4.11
CA LEU A 50 4.45 -3.30 -4.42
C LEU A 50 4.71 -2.36 -5.61
N ALA A 51 3.94 -2.49 -6.69
CA ALA A 51 4.08 -1.64 -7.87
C ALA A 51 3.82 -0.16 -7.54
N ALA A 52 2.83 0.14 -6.71
CA ALA A 52 2.58 1.51 -6.25
C ALA A 52 3.74 2.04 -5.40
N LEU A 53 4.29 1.23 -4.50
CA LEU A 53 5.46 1.60 -3.72
C LEU A 53 6.73 1.76 -4.58
N ASP A 54 6.86 1.03 -5.69
CA ASP A 54 7.96 1.23 -6.66
C ASP A 54 7.82 2.60 -7.33
N VAL A 55 6.62 2.96 -7.82
CA VAL A 55 6.39 4.27 -8.44
C VAL A 55 6.65 5.42 -7.47
N LEU A 56 6.27 5.26 -6.20
CA LEU A 56 6.56 6.22 -5.16
C LEU A 56 8.08 6.39 -4.96
N ALA A 57 8.82 5.28 -4.83
CA ALA A 57 10.26 5.32 -4.64
C ALA A 57 11.00 5.95 -5.84
N ASP A 58 10.53 5.66 -7.06
CA ASP A 58 11.14 6.12 -8.30
C ASP A 58 10.67 7.53 -8.71
N GLY A 59 9.61 8.06 -8.09
CA GLY A 59 8.96 9.30 -8.49
C GLY A 59 8.35 9.25 -9.90
N SER A 60 8.00 8.06 -10.39
CA SER A 60 7.65 7.82 -11.81
C SER A 60 6.17 8.06 -12.18
N GLY A 61 5.37 8.65 -11.29
CA GLY A 61 4.00 9.07 -11.58
C GLY A 61 2.95 7.99 -11.32
N THR A 62 2.37 7.37 -12.37
CA THR A 62 1.30 6.36 -12.24
C THR A 62 1.74 5.05 -12.92
N ALA A 63 1.48 3.91 -12.28
CA ALA A 63 1.66 2.58 -12.87
C ALA A 63 0.37 2.10 -13.55
N GLU A 64 0.47 1.66 -14.80
CA GLU A 64 -0.58 0.85 -15.43
C GLU A 64 -0.32 -0.65 -15.17
N LEU A 65 -1.36 -1.38 -14.76
CA LEU A 65 -1.25 -2.79 -14.36
C LEU A 65 -2.37 -3.64 -14.96
N GLU A 66 -2.02 -4.83 -15.47
CA GLU A 66 -2.95 -5.91 -15.83
C GLU A 66 -2.74 -7.08 -14.87
N ASP A 67 -3.79 -7.49 -14.16
CA ASP A 67 -3.72 -8.53 -13.10
C ASP A 67 -2.62 -8.32 -12.04
N GLY A 68 -2.23 -7.07 -11.83
CA GLY A 68 -1.15 -6.68 -10.90
C GLY A 68 0.25 -6.82 -11.49
N HIS A 69 0.39 -7.03 -12.79
CA HIS A 69 1.64 -7.00 -13.52
C HIS A 69 1.75 -5.68 -14.29
N ARG A 70 2.96 -5.12 -14.38
CA ARG A 70 3.21 -3.96 -15.25
C ARG A 70 2.84 -4.33 -16.68
N VAL A 71 2.04 -3.47 -17.27
CA VAL A 71 1.92 -3.37 -18.72
C VAL A 71 2.73 -2.13 -19.11
N HIS A 72 3.45 -2.21 -20.25
CA HIS A 72 4.55 -1.34 -20.71
C HIS A 72 5.95 -1.79 -20.30
#